data_AF-A0AAD2VKC2-F1
#
_entry.id   AF-A0AAD2VKC2-F1
#
_cell.length_a   1.000
_cell.length_b   1.000
_cell.length_c   1.000
_cell.angle_alpha   90.00
_cell.angle_beta   90.00
_cell.angle_gamma   90.00
#
_symmetry.space_group_name_H-M   'P 1'
#
loop_
_entity.id
_entity.type
_entity.pdbx_description
1 polymer ?
#
loop_
_entity_poly.entity_id
_entity_poly.type
_entity_poly.pdbx_seq_one_letter_code
_entity_poly.pdbx_strand_id
1 'polypeptide(L)' 'MTQHLHFRCPCCHGSQYRTSAFDVTERNPLGAKCIFCKSTMITFDNVALQIRTDHAPLDFTK' A
#
# COMPACT_ATOMS: atom_id res chain seq x y z
N MET A 1 -24.56 1.02 3.63
CA MET A 1 -23.40 0.45 4.33
C MET A 1 -22.16 0.83 3.54
N THR A 2 -21.39 1.81 3.99
CA THR A 2 -20.08 2.09 3.40
C THR A 2 -19.10 1.09 4.00
N GLN A 3 -18.60 0.16 3.20
CA GLN A 3 -17.50 -0.72 3.60
C GLN A 3 -16.25 0.16 3.71
N HIS A 4 -15.83 0.52 4.93
CA HIS A 4 -14.65 1.34 5.12
C HIS A 4 -13.43 0.47 4.85
N LEU A 5 -12.84 0.60 3.66
CA LEU A 5 -11.57 -0.06 3.35
C LEU A 5 -10.47 0.55 4.22
N HIS A 6 -9.90 -0.24 5.11
CA HIS A 6 -8.81 0.18 5.98
C HIS A 6 -7.48 0.02 5.27
N PHE A 7 -6.87 1.14 4.88
CA PHE A 7 -5.54 1.14 4.28
C PHE A 7 -4.44 1.39 5.31
N ARG A 8 -3.32 0.69 5.15
CA ARG A 8 -2.09 0.92 5.90
C ARG A 8 -0.90 0.96 4.97
N CYS A 9 0.03 1.87 5.23
CA CYS A 9 1.27 1.92 4.49
C CYS A 9 2.23 0.84 5.02
N PRO A 10 2.76 -0.05 4.17
CA PRO A 10 3.72 -1.08 4.61
C PRO A 10 5.06 -0.48 5.06
N CYS A 11 5.43 0.70 4.56
CA CYS A 11 6.75 1.29 4.84
C CYS A 11 6.79 2.13 6.13
N CYS A 12 5.76 2.93 6.39
CA CYS A 12 5.73 3.83 7.55
C CYS A 12 4.59 3.57 8.51
N HIS A 13 3.77 2.54 8.25
CA HIS A 13 2.63 2.11 9.07
C HIS A 13 1.51 3.16 9.19
N GLY A 14 1.63 4.27 8.45
CA GLY A 14 0.66 5.35 8.40
C GLY A 14 -0.63 4.93 7.69
N SER A 15 -1.74 5.52 8.13
CA SER A 15 -3.08 5.30 7.57
C SER A 15 -3.57 6.45 6.69
N GLN A 16 -2.83 7.55 6.59
CA GLN A 16 -3.20 8.70 5.76
C GLN A 16 -2.70 8.55 4.32
N TYR A 17 -3.60 8.81 3.37
CA TYR A 17 -3.34 8.62 1.96
C TYR A 17 -4.10 9.54 1.05
N ARG A 18 -3.60 9.61 -0.18
CA ARG A 18 -4.30 10.19 -1.31
C ARG A 18 -4.60 9.09 -2.31
N THR A 19 -5.67 9.29 -3.08
CA THR A 19 -6.00 8.50 -4.26
C THR A 19 -5.79 9.35 -5.50
N SER A 20 -5.22 8.77 -6.55
CA SER A 20 -5.00 9.46 -7.82
C SER A 20 -5.20 8.49 -8.96
N ALA A 21 -5.89 8.92 -10.02
CA ALA A 21 -6.07 8.11 -11.24
C ALA A 21 -4.72 7.77 -11.90
N PHE A 22 -3.71 8.62 -11.74
CA PHE A 22 -2.36 8.38 -12.26
C PHE A 22 -1.60 7.30 -11.50
N ASP A 23 -2.00 7.02 -10.24
CA ASP A 23 -1.38 6.00 -9.39
C ASP A 23 -2.10 4.64 -9.49
N VAL A 24 -3.16 4.55 -10.31
CA VAL A 24 -3.91 3.32 -10.55
C VAL A 24 -3.10 2.38 -11.44
N THR A 25 -2.83 1.18 -10.94
CA THR A 25 -2.11 0.12 -11.67
C THR A 25 -2.75 -1.23 -11.32
N GLU A 26 -2.37 -2.30 -12.03
CA GLU A 26 -2.82 -3.66 -11.70
C GLU A 26 -2.48 -4.06 -10.25
N ARG A 27 -1.34 -3.57 -9.72
CA ARG A 27 -0.90 -3.81 -8.33
C ARG A 27 -1.43 -2.77 -7.33
N ASN A 28 -2.08 -1.71 -7.80
CA ASN A 28 -2.69 -0.66 -6.98
C ASN A 28 -4.00 -0.19 -7.62
N PRO A 29 -5.05 -1.04 -7.64
CA PRO A 29 -6.29 -0.74 -8.35
C PRO A 29 -7.03 0.47 -7.76
N LEU A 30 -6.76 0.79 -6.49
CA LEU A 30 -7.39 1.89 -5.77
C LEU A 30 -6.59 3.20 -5.89
N GLY A 31 -5.44 3.17 -6.57
CA GLY A 31 -4.58 4.35 -6.74
C GLY A 31 -4.12 4.97 -5.42
N ALA A 32 -4.08 4.18 -4.34
CA ALA A 32 -3.88 4.67 -2.98
C ALA A 32 -2.39 4.71 -2.61
N LYS A 33 -1.91 5.90 -2.27
CA LYS A 33 -0.51 6.18 -1.92
C LYS A 33 -0.43 6.90 -0.59
N CYS A 34 0.49 6.48 0.28
CA CYS A 34 0.72 7.15 1.55
C CYS A 34 1.10 8.61 1.32
N ILE A 35 0.51 9.54 2.09
CA ILE A 35 0.84 10.97 1.96
C ILE A 35 2.27 11.27 2.38
N PHE A 36 2.84 10.50 3.31
CA PHE A 36 4.17 10.74 3.86
C PHE A 36 5.27 10.18 2.95
N CYS A 37 5.33 8.86 2.75
CA CYS A 37 6.41 8.21 2.02
C CYS A 37 6.09 7.88 0.56
N LYS A 38 4.86 8.14 0.10
CA LYS A 38 4.37 7.84 -1.26
C LYS A 38 4.41 6.36 -1.65
N SER A 39 4.61 5.44 -0.70
CA SER A 39 4.46 4.01 -0.95
C SER A 39 3.00 3.65 -1.22
N THR A 40 2.80 2.64 -2.06
CA THR A 40 1.46 2.07 -2.30
C THR A 40 0.91 1.52 -0.98
N MET A 41 -0.36 1.76 -0.72
CA MET A 41 -0.99 1.25 0.49
C MET A 41 -1.59 -0.13 0.31
N ILE A 42 -1.66 -0.88 1.40
CA ILE A 42 -2.28 -2.20 1.46
C ILE A 42 -3.57 -2.13 2.28
N THR A 43 -4.59 -2.88 1.88
CA THR A 43 -5.79 -3.10 2.71
C THR A 43 -5.70 -4.44 3.42
N PHE A 44 -6.38 -4.60 4.56
CA PHE A 44 -6.37 -5.84 5.32
C PHE A 44 -6.85 -7.06 4.51
N ASP A 45 -7.82 -6.90 3.61
CA ASP A 45 -8.28 -7.97 2.72
C ASP A 45 -7.21 -8.41 1.70
N ASN A 46 -6.26 -7.53 1.37
CA ASN A 46 -5.15 -7.82 0.45
C ASN A 46 -3.88 -8.31 1.15
N VAL A 47 -3.86 -8.37 2.49
CA VAL A 47 -2.69 -8.84 3.26
C VAL A 47 -2.31 -10.27 2.88
N ALA A 48 -3.29 -11.14 2.58
CA ALA A 48 -3.04 -12.51 2.17
C ALA A 48 -2.27 -12.62 0.83
N LEU A 49 -2.39 -11.61 -0.05
CA LEU A 49 -1.77 -11.62 -1.38
C LEU A 49 -0.39 -10.94 -1.40
N GLN A 50 -0.17 -9.91 -0.56
CA GLN A 50 1.08 -9.15 -0.54
C GLN A 50 2.21 -9.80 0.30
N ILE A 51 1.90 -10.63 1.31
CA ILE A 51 2.94 -11.35 2.08
C ILE A 51 3.84 -12.21 1.18
N ARG A 52 3.33 -12.66 0.02
CA ARG A 52 4.12 -13.45 -0.94
C ARG A 52 5.14 -12.63 -1.73
N THR A 53 4.99 -11.30 -1.81
CA THR A 53 5.81 -10.44 -2.68
C THR A 53 6.91 -9.70 -1.90
N ASP A 54 6.82 -9.61 -0.58
CA ASP A 54 7.78 -8.89 0.28
C ASP A 54 8.99 -9.72 0.72
N HIS A 55 9.27 -10.87 0.06
CA HIS A 55 10.61 -11.46 0.07
C HIS A 55 11.53 -10.80 -0.96
N ALA A 56 11.32 -9.52 -1.28
CA ALA A 56 12.35 -8.71 -1.93
C ALA A 56 13.29 -8.21 -0.83
N PRO A 57 14.56 -8.63 -0.81
CA PRO A 57 15.48 -8.17 0.22
C PRO A 57 15.67 -6.67 0.04
N LEU A 58 15.23 -5.90 1.04
CA LEU A 58 15.75 -4.55 1.25
C LEU A 58 17.24 -4.71 1.54
N ASP A 59 18.03 -4.60 0.48
CA ASP A 59 19.48 -4.54 0.53
C ASP A 59 19.89 -3.33 1.38
N PHE A 60 20.12 -3.60 2.66
CA PHE A 60 20.85 -2.70 3.56
C PHE A 60 22.32 -2.83 3.21
N THR A 61 22.76 -2.15 2.15
CA THR A 61 24.18 -1.86 2.00
C THR A 61 24.58 -0.81 3.05
N LYS A 62 25.38 -1.33 3.99
CA LYS A 62 26.20 -0.75 5.06
C LYS A 62 26.68 0.68 4.91
#